data_AF-A0A381AZ92-F1
#
_entry.id   AF-A0A381AZ92-F1
#
_cell.length_a   1.000
_cell.length_b   1.000
_cell.length_c   1.000
_cell.angle_alpha   90.00
_cell.angle_beta   90.00
_cell.angle_gamma   90.00
#
_symmetry.space_group_name_H-M   'P 1'
#
loop_
_entity.id
_entity.type
_entity.pdbx_description
1 polymer ?
#
loop_
_entity_poly.entity_id
_entity_poly.type
_entity_poly.pdbx_seq_one_letter_code
_entity_poly.pdbx_strand_id
1 'polypeptide(L)'
;MTCPQRRLTAICARYAPPDIHFLKVDAEGAEALVFRGLDLARFRPWVIVGEISHDESWWPLLTESGYTFARADAANRYYIANERAAELLPAFAFAVDDYKRFHSKDVDDALLLRHKPLRWITKQVRAAISGSGEA
;
A
#
# COMPACT_ATOMS: atom_id res chain seq x y z
N MET A 1 2.46 22.02 13.82
CA MET A 1 3.35 20.96 14.32
C MET A 1 4.07 20.37 13.11
N THR A 2 5.40 20.33 13.09
CA THR A 2 6.18 19.80 11.94
C THR A 2 6.85 18.49 12.33
N CYS A 3 6.71 17.46 11.51
CA CYS A 3 7.46 16.21 11.67
C CYS A 3 8.79 16.33 10.91
N PRO A 4 9.95 16.06 11.55
CA PRO A 4 11.22 16.07 10.84
C PRO A 4 11.27 14.96 9.80
N GLN A 5 11.63 15.32 8.57
CA GLN A 5 11.75 14.39 7.43
C GLN A 5 13.19 14.24 6.97
N ARG A 6 13.55 13.05 6.48
CA ARG A 6 14.87 12.74 5.90
C ARG A 6 14.68 11.98 4.59
N ARG A 7 15.58 12.22 3.63
CA ARG A 7 15.61 11.47 2.36
C ARG A 7 15.92 9.99 2.61
N LEU A 8 15.27 9.12 1.85
CA LEU A 8 15.48 7.67 1.95
C LEU A 8 16.95 7.31 1.62
N THR A 9 17.59 7.97 0.65
CA THR A 9 19.03 7.82 0.37
C THR A 9 19.91 7.98 1.61
N ALA A 10 19.60 8.96 2.48
CA ALA A 10 20.39 9.21 3.69
C ALA A 10 20.18 8.14 4.76
N ILE A 11 19.04 7.45 4.75
CA ILE A 11 18.76 6.31 5.61
C ILE A 11 19.49 5.08 5.05
N CYS A 12 19.35 4.80 3.75
CA CYS A 12 20.00 3.69 3.08
C CYS A 12 21.53 3.77 3.17
N ALA A 13 22.12 4.95 3.01
CA ALA A 13 23.57 5.12 3.13
C ALA A 13 24.16 4.71 4.49
N ARG A 14 23.33 4.69 5.55
CA ARG A 14 23.76 4.31 6.89
C ARG A 14 23.41 2.86 7.25
N TYR A 15 22.33 2.34 6.70
CA TYR A 15 21.72 1.10 7.20
C TYR A 15 21.36 0.08 6.12
N ALA A 16 21.39 0.44 4.84
CA ALA A 16 21.00 -0.51 3.80
C ALA A 16 22.01 -1.65 3.70
N PRO A 17 21.53 -2.88 3.50
CA PRO A 17 22.39 -3.99 3.08
C PRO A 17 22.98 -3.72 1.68
N PRO A 18 24.01 -4.49 1.27
CA PRO A 18 24.55 -4.43 -0.08
C PRO A 18 23.48 -4.65 -1.16
N ASP A 19 22.62 -5.66 -0.93
CA ASP A 19 21.53 -6.02 -1.82
C ASP A 19 20.18 -5.76 -1.17
N ILE A 20 19.35 -4.98 -1.85
CA ILE A 20 17.96 -4.75 -1.47
C ILE A 20 17.10 -5.61 -2.38
N HIS A 21 16.52 -6.67 -1.87
CA HIS A 21 15.63 -7.53 -2.67
C HIS A 21 14.26 -6.87 -2.90
N PHE A 22 13.77 -6.13 -1.90
CA PHE A 22 12.40 -5.64 -1.88
C PHE A 22 12.32 -4.29 -1.17
N LEU A 23 11.57 -3.35 -1.74
CA LEU A 23 11.22 -2.07 -1.14
C LEU A 23 9.72 -1.81 -1.33
N LYS A 24 8.96 -1.72 -0.23
CA LYS A 24 7.59 -1.19 -0.24
C LYS A 24 7.58 0.26 0.22
N VAL A 25 6.83 1.09 -0.51
CA VAL A 25 6.55 2.49 -0.20
C VAL A 25 5.04 2.64 -0.05
N ASP A 26 4.64 3.07 1.14
CA ASP A 26 3.26 3.26 1.58
C ASP A 26 3.32 4.51 2.47
N ALA A 27 3.12 5.67 1.86
CA ALA A 27 3.49 6.96 2.43
C ALA A 27 2.30 7.93 2.48
N GLU A 28 1.08 7.39 2.49
CA GLU A 28 -0.18 8.14 2.63
C GLU A 28 -0.28 9.27 1.58
N GLY A 29 0.15 9.00 0.35
CA GLY A 29 0.14 9.98 -0.75
C GLY A 29 1.46 10.73 -0.97
N ALA A 30 2.48 10.48 -0.15
CA ALA A 30 3.81 11.09 -0.30
C ALA A 30 4.80 10.22 -1.08
N GLU A 31 4.34 9.23 -1.85
CA GLU A 31 5.18 8.26 -2.57
C GLU A 31 6.18 8.96 -3.49
N ALA A 32 5.74 10.00 -4.22
CA ALA A 32 6.61 10.77 -5.11
C ALA A 32 7.78 11.45 -4.38
N LEU A 33 7.58 11.93 -3.14
CA LEU A 33 8.64 12.51 -2.33
C LEU A 33 9.65 11.44 -1.88
N VAL A 34 9.16 10.24 -1.55
CA VAL A 34 10.03 9.11 -1.19
C VAL A 34 10.92 8.71 -2.36
N PHE A 35 10.33 8.51 -3.55
CA PHE A 35 11.09 8.08 -4.73
C PHE A 35 12.06 9.15 -5.24
N ARG A 36 11.68 10.44 -5.25
CA ARG A 36 12.63 11.54 -5.54
C ARG A 36 13.74 11.64 -4.50
N GLY A 37 13.47 11.20 -3.28
CA GLY A 37 14.42 11.17 -2.17
C GLY A 37 15.33 9.94 -2.15
N LEU A 38 15.19 9.00 -3.10
CA LEU A 38 15.98 7.78 -3.22
C LEU A 38 16.83 7.80 -4.49
N ASP A 39 18.14 7.62 -4.32
CA ASP A 39 19.08 7.42 -5.41
C ASP A 39 19.01 5.95 -5.85
N LEU A 40 18.16 5.69 -6.85
CA LEU A 40 17.91 4.36 -7.40
C LEU A 40 19.05 3.83 -8.28
N ALA A 41 20.06 4.65 -8.60
CA ALA A 41 21.28 4.18 -9.25
C ALA A 41 22.25 3.60 -8.22
N ARG A 42 22.27 4.17 -7.00
CA ARG A 42 23.11 3.69 -5.90
C ARG A 42 22.46 2.59 -5.05
N PHE A 43 21.19 2.75 -4.70
CA PHE A 43 20.44 1.80 -3.89
C PHE A 43 19.41 1.13 -4.79
N ARG A 44 19.62 -0.16 -5.06
CA ARG A 44 18.97 -0.83 -6.17
C ARG A 44 18.06 -1.98 -5.72
N PRO A 45 16.84 -1.68 -5.22
CA PRO A 45 15.84 -2.71 -4.95
C PRO A 45 15.56 -3.56 -6.19
N TRP A 46 15.51 -4.89 -6.06
CA TRP A 46 15.13 -5.75 -7.19
C TRP A 46 13.64 -5.59 -7.52
N VAL A 47 12.80 -5.51 -6.48
CA VAL A 47 11.36 -5.28 -6.58
C VAL A 47 10.98 -4.04 -5.76
N ILE A 48 10.24 -3.13 -6.38
CA ILE A 48 9.61 -1.97 -5.74
C ILE A 48 8.10 -2.14 -5.77
N VAL A 49 7.46 -1.87 -4.64
CA VAL A 49 6.01 -1.84 -4.50
C VAL A 49 5.60 -0.47 -4.00
N GLY A 50 4.83 0.27 -4.77
CA GLY A 50 4.24 1.54 -4.34
C GLY A 50 2.73 1.40 -4.18
N GLU A 51 2.17 1.99 -3.12
CA GLU A 51 0.72 2.12 -2.98
C GLU A 51 0.14 2.97 -4.13
N ILE A 52 -1.01 2.56 -4.65
CA ILE A 52 -1.80 3.38 -5.57
C ILE A 52 -2.47 4.48 -4.77
N SER A 53 -1.86 5.67 -4.81
CA SER A 53 -2.40 6.90 -4.27
C SER A 53 -3.00 7.78 -5.37
N HIS A 54 -3.59 8.91 -5.00
CA HIS A 54 -4.13 9.88 -5.96
C HIS A 54 -3.04 10.57 -6.81
N ASP A 55 -1.79 10.56 -6.33
CA ASP A 55 -0.65 11.14 -7.04
C ASP A 55 0.06 10.05 -7.87
N GLU A 56 -0.24 10.01 -9.17
CA GLU A 56 0.38 9.07 -10.11
C GLU A 56 1.75 9.55 -10.61
N SER A 57 2.22 10.73 -10.18
CA SER A 57 3.45 11.35 -10.70
C SER A 57 4.73 10.56 -10.42
N TRP A 58 4.67 9.59 -9.50
CA TRP A 58 5.82 8.73 -9.20
C TRP A 58 5.95 7.53 -10.13
N TRP A 59 4.90 7.14 -10.86
CA TRP A 59 4.96 6.01 -11.80
C TRP A 59 6.05 6.17 -12.86
N PRO A 60 6.14 7.33 -13.56
CA PRO A 60 7.20 7.53 -14.55
C PRO A 60 8.59 7.59 -13.90
N LEU A 61 8.72 8.06 -12.65
CA LEU A 61 10.03 8.14 -11.97
C LEU A 61 10.70 6.77 -11.89
N LEU A 62 9.94 5.70 -11.63
CA LEU A 62 10.49 4.36 -11.58
C LEU A 62 10.86 3.84 -12.96
N THR A 63 9.99 4.03 -13.97
CA THR A 63 10.29 3.58 -15.33
C THR A 63 11.49 4.29 -15.93
N GLU A 64 11.62 5.60 -15.70
CA GLU A 64 12.76 6.42 -16.11
C GLU A 64 14.04 6.03 -15.35
N SER A 65 13.91 5.53 -14.12
CA SER A 65 15.02 5.01 -13.30
C SER A 65 15.37 3.55 -13.62
N GLY A 66 14.91 3.01 -14.74
CA GLY A 66 15.26 1.66 -15.20
C GLY A 66 14.53 0.55 -14.47
N TYR A 67 13.26 0.75 -14.14
CA TYR A 67 12.38 -0.31 -13.66
C TYR A 67 11.30 -0.65 -14.68
N THR A 68 11.03 -1.94 -14.86
CA THR A 68 9.91 -2.45 -15.65
C THR A 68 8.67 -2.54 -14.78
N PHE A 69 7.55 -1.98 -15.24
CA PHE A 69 6.26 -2.22 -14.61
C PHE A 69 5.89 -3.71 -14.77
N ALA A 70 5.68 -4.40 -13.64
CA ALA A 70 5.36 -5.82 -13.64
C ALA A 70 3.86 -6.07 -13.58
N ARG A 71 3.15 -5.41 -12.65
CA ARG A 71 1.71 -5.59 -12.41
C ARG A 71 1.17 -4.48 -11.51
N ALA A 72 -0.16 -4.32 -11.50
CA ALA A 72 -0.89 -3.67 -10.43
C ALA A 72 -1.94 -4.63 -9.84
N ASP A 73 -2.16 -4.57 -8.53
CA ASP A 73 -3.35 -5.10 -7.89
C ASP A 73 -4.32 -3.95 -7.54
N ALA A 74 -5.29 -4.19 -6.67
CA ALA A 74 -6.27 -3.18 -6.30
C ALA A 74 -5.75 -2.05 -5.38
N ALA A 75 -4.55 -2.18 -4.82
CA ALA A 75 -3.96 -1.21 -3.89
C ALA A 75 -2.49 -0.88 -4.20
N ASN A 76 -1.77 -1.67 -4.99
CA ASN A 76 -0.33 -1.55 -5.20
C ASN A 76 0.06 -1.67 -6.67
N ARG A 77 1.16 -1.01 -7.03
CA ARG A 77 1.88 -1.23 -8.29
C ARG A 77 3.26 -1.81 -8.02
N TYR A 78 3.63 -2.78 -8.83
CA TYR A 78 4.86 -3.55 -8.72
C TYR A 78 5.78 -3.21 -9.88
N TYR A 79 7.04 -2.96 -9.54
CA TYR A 79 8.10 -2.59 -10.47
C TYR A 79 9.32 -3.47 -10.21
N ILE A 80 9.97 -3.92 -11.26
CA ILE A 80 11.15 -4.80 -11.18
C ILE A 80 12.33 -4.11 -11.85
N ALA A 81 13.49 -4.13 -11.21
CA ALA A 81 14.72 -3.58 -11.78
C ALA A 81 15.03 -4.30 -13.10
N ASN A 82 15.35 -3.54 -14.16
CA ASN A 82 15.49 -4.09 -15.51
C ASN A 82 16.47 -5.27 -15.60
N GLU A 83 17.56 -5.22 -14.83
CA GLU A 83 18.58 -6.26 -14.72
C GLU A 83 18.06 -7.59 -14.12
N ARG A 84 16.91 -7.59 -13.44
CA ARG A 84 16.25 -8.77 -12.87
C ARG A 84 14.91 -9.12 -13.53
N ALA A 85 14.48 -8.34 -14.52
CA ALA A 85 13.18 -8.50 -15.15
C ALA A 85 12.98 -9.90 -15.76
N ALA A 86 13.99 -10.43 -16.46
CA ALA A 86 13.91 -11.75 -17.09
C ALA A 86 13.68 -12.90 -16.09
N GLU A 87 14.23 -12.78 -14.89
CA GLU A 87 14.12 -13.78 -13.82
C GLU A 87 12.80 -13.64 -13.04
N LEU A 88 12.41 -12.41 -12.72
CA LEU A 88 11.36 -12.15 -11.73
C LEU A 88 9.98 -11.90 -12.33
N LEU A 89 9.87 -11.36 -13.56
CA LEU A 89 8.56 -11.09 -14.18
C LEU A 89 7.63 -12.32 -14.24
N PRO A 90 8.11 -13.55 -14.53
CA PRO A 90 7.24 -14.73 -14.55
C PRO A 90 6.53 -14.98 -13.21
N ALA A 91 7.12 -14.61 -12.08
CA ALA A 91 6.50 -14.75 -10.76
C ALA A 91 5.29 -13.82 -10.56
N PHE A 92 5.12 -12.80 -11.40
CA PHE A 92 3.99 -11.88 -11.39
C PHE A 92 2.90 -12.27 -12.39
N ALA A 93 2.87 -13.49 -12.91
CA ALA A 93 1.89 -13.94 -13.91
C ALA A 93 0.56 -14.50 -13.34
N PHE A 94 0.32 -14.42 -12.03
CA PHE A 94 -0.88 -14.97 -11.39
C PHE A 94 -2.11 -14.03 -11.46
N ALA A 95 -3.32 -14.59 -11.39
CA ALA A 95 -4.56 -13.82 -11.29
C ALA A 95 -4.65 -13.15 -9.91
N VAL A 96 -5.09 -11.88 -9.86
CA VAL A 96 -5.20 -11.12 -8.62
C VAL A 96 -6.51 -11.49 -7.91
N ASP A 97 -6.44 -11.60 -6.58
CA ASP A 97 -7.57 -11.91 -5.69
C ASP A 97 -8.73 -10.89 -5.80
N ASP A 98 -9.95 -11.31 -5.40
CA ASP A 98 -11.22 -10.55 -5.30
C ASP A 98 -11.16 -9.44 -4.22
N TYR A 99 -10.11 -8.59 -4.26
CA TYR A 99 -9.92 -7.51 -3.32
C TYR A 99 -11.04 -6.49 -3.46
N LYS A 100 -11.74 -6.25 -2.35
CA LYS A 100 -12.81 -5.24 -2.26
C LYS A 100 -12.36 -4.12 -1.35
N ARG A 101 -12.26 -2.91 -1.91
CA ARG A 101 -12.00 -1.69 -1.14
C ARG A 101 -13.25 -1.31 -0.38
N PHE A 102 -13.22 -1.42 0.95
CA PHE A 102 -14.28 -0.90 1.81
C PHE A 102 -13.93 0.54 2.19
N HIS A 103 -14.79 1.49 1.82
CA HIS A 103 -14.72 2.87 2.29
C HIS A 103 -15.52 2.96 3.59
N SER A 104 -14.86 3.33 4.69
CA SER A 104 -15.36 3.26 6.08
C SER A 104 -15.30 1.86 6.70
N LYS A 105 -14.40 1.70 7.69
CA LYS A 105 -14.80 0.99 8.90
C LYS A 105 -15.39 2.06 9.78
N ASP A 106 -16.68 2.01 10.05
CA ASP A 106 -17.22 2.79 11.16
C ASP A 106 -16.37 2.42 12.38
N VAL A 107 -15.70 3.43 12.96
CA VAL A 107 -14.84 3.23 14.14
C VAL A 107 -15.65 2.58 15.28
N ASP A 108 -16.98 2.72 15.22
CA ASP A 108 -17.97 2.05 16.06
C ASP A 108 -17.94 0.51 15.97
N ASP A 109 -17.73 -0.08 14.79
CA ASP A 109 -17.66 -1.55 14.63
C ASP A 109 -16.39 -2.15 15.25
N ALA A 110 -15.28 -1.41 15.20
CA ALA A 110 -14.01 -1.84 15.82
C ALA A 110 -14.04 -1.75 17.35
N LEU A 111 -14.81 -0.80 17.91
CA LEU A 111 -15.03 -0.69 19.36
C LEU A 111 -16.03 -1.76 19.86
N LEU A 112 -17.02 -2.15 19.05
CA LEU A 112 -18.00 -3.20 19.38
C LEU A 112 -17.41 -4.62 19.47
N LEU A 113 -16.23 -4.87 18.89
CA LEU A 113 -15.58 -6.19 18.85
C LEU A 113 -14.58 -6.43 19.99
N ARG A 114 -14.14 -5.39 20.72
CA ARG A 114 -13.18 -5.55 21.84
C ARG A 114 -13.84 -5.88 23.18
N HIS A 115 -15.14 -5.65 23.33
CA HIS A 115 -15.86 -5.98 24.56
C HIS A 115 -17.19 -6.65 24.23
N LYS A 116 -17.25 -7.97 24.37
CA LYS A 116 -18.52 -8.66 24.61
C LYS A 116 -18.36 -9.51 25.87
N PRO A 117 -19.38 -9.50 26.75
CA PRO A 117 -20.63 -10.13 26.34
C PRO A 117 -21.87 -9.42 26.87
N LEU A 118 -22.59 -8.65 26.05
CA LEU A 118 -23.92 -8.18 26.44
C LEU A 118 -24.89 -8.15 25.24
N ARG A 119 -25.48 -9.34 25.00
CA ARG A 119 -26.51 -9.76 24.03
C ARG A 119 -27.83 -8.95 24.07
N TRP A 120 -27.96 -7.93 24.92
CA TRP A 120 -29.22 -7.19 25.12
C TRP A 120 -29.49 -6.13 24.04
N ILE A 121 -28.44 -5.49 23.49
CA ILE A 121 -28.57 -4.45 22.45
C ILE A 121 -29.13 -5.04 21.14
N THR A 122 -28.77 -6.29 20.82
CA THR A 122 -29.27 -7.00 19.63
C THR A 122 -30.79 -7.16 19.59
N LYS A 123 -31.50 -7.09 20.72
CA LYS A 123 -32.96 -7.23 20.76
C LYS A 123 -33.68 -5.92 20.41
N GLN A 124 -33.17 -4.78 20.84
CA GLN A 124 -33.76 -3.47 20.53
C GLN A 124 -33.46 -3.00 19.10
N VAL A 125 -32.24 -3.29 18.61
CA VAL A 125 -31.87 -2.95 17.23
C VAL A 125 -32.66 -3.79 16.21
N ARG A 126 -32.95 -5.07 16.49
CA ARG A 126 -33.83 -5.86 15.62
C ARG A 126 -35.28 -5.38 15.62
N ALA A 127 -35.82 -4.95 16.76
CA ALA A 127 -37.19 -4.43 16.85
C ALA A 127 -37.37 -3.11 16.09
N ALA A 128 -36.35 -2.24 16.08
CA ALA A 128 -36.35 -0.99 15.32
C ALA A 128 -36.27 -1.24 13.81
N ILE A 129 -35.49 -2.23 13.36
CA ILE A 129 -35.33 -2.57 11.94
C ILE A 129 -36.56 -3.31 11.38
N SER A 130 -37.29 -4.07 12.21
CA SER A 130 -38.53 -4.74 11.79
C SER A 130 -39.78 -3.83 11.80
N GLY A 131 -39.69 -2.60 12.34
CA GLY A 131 -40.82 -1.66 12.44
C GLY A 131 -40.81 -0.54 11.39
N SER A 132 -39.82 -0.50 10.51
CA SER A 132 -39.70 0.52 9.45
C SER A 132 -39.87 -0.09 8.05
N GLY A 133 -40.82 -1.01 7.93
CA GLY A 133 -41.53 -1.30 6.69
C GLY A 133 -43.00 -0.94 6.93
N GLU A 134 -43.56 -0.10 6.05
CA GLU A 134 -44.94 0.44 6.01
C GLU A 134 -45.11 1.89 6.51
N ALA A 135 -44.92 2.83 5.58
CA ALA A 135 -45.90 3.86 5.21
C ALA A 135 -45.54 4.44 3.84
#